data_AF-A0A6B3NAD1-F1
#
_entry.id   AF-A0A6B3NAD1-F1
#
_cell.length_a   1.000
_cell.length_b   1.000
_cell.length_c   1.000
_cell.angle_alpha   90.00
_cell.angle_beta   90.00
_cell.angle_gamma   90.00
#
_symmetry.space_group_name_H-M   'P 1'
#
loop_
_entity.id
_entity.type
_entity.pdbx_description
1 polymer ?
#
loop_
_entity_poly.entity_id
_entity_poly.type
_entity_poly.pdbx_seq_one_letter_code
_entity_poly.pdbx_strand_id
1 'polypeptide(L)' 'MKLDQIFKTPNPIIGVVHLLPLPTSPRWGGSLKTVLDRAEQEVTALASGGVDGIIVENFFDAPFSKNCVDP' A
#
# COMPACT_ATOMS: atom_id res chain seq x y z
N MET A 1 -6.42 14.29 -18.08
CA MET A 1 -6.46 15.08 -16.83
C MET A 1 -5.04 15.55 -16.54
N LYS A 2 -4.83 16.82 -16.19
CA LYS A 2 -3.48 17.31 -15.91
C LYS A 2 -3.12 17.04 -14.45
N LEU A 3 -1.85 16.68 -14.17
CA LEU A 3 -1.40 16.26 -12.83
C LEU A 3 -1.51 17.38 -11.78
N ASP A 4 -1.26 18.62 -12.20
CA ASP A 4 -1.40 19.85 -11.39
C ASP A 4 -2.82 20.06 -10.85
N GLN A 5 -3.86 19.59 -11.56
CA GLN A 5 -5.24 19.71 -11.10
C GLN A 5 -5.52 18.83 -9.87
N ILE A 6 -4.91 17.64 -9.82
CA ILE A 6 -5.08 16.65 -8.74
C ILE A 6 -4.10 16.94 -7.60
N PHE A 7 -2.81 16.97 -7.92
CA PHE A 7 -1.71 16.94 -6.95
C PHE A 7 -1.16 18.33 -6.64
N LYS A 8 -1.63 19.39 -7.32
CA LYS A 8 -1.14 20.77 -7.16
C LYS A 8 0.34 20.98 -7.53
N THR A 9 0.98 19.96 -8.12
CA THR A 9 2.33 19.99 -8.65
C THR A 9 2.36 19.31 -10.03
N PRO A 10 3.18 19.79 -10.99
CA PRO A 10 3.41 19.08 -12.24
C PRO A 10 4.23 17.79 -12.07
N ASN A 11 4.94 17.62 -10.93
CA ASN A 11 5.81 16.48 -10.65
C ASN A 11 5.45 15.84 -9.29
N PRO A 12 4.35 15.08 -9.22
CA PRO A 12 3.93 14.46 -7.97
C PRO A 12 4.83 13.30 -7.54
N ILE A 13 5.08 13.18 -6.25
CA ILE A 13 5.71 12.03 -5.59
C ILE A 13 4.60 11.14 -5.04
N ILE A 14 4.60 9.88 -5.47
CA ILE A 14 3.65 8.87 -4.99
C ILE A 14 4.37 7.90 -4.06
N GLY A 15 3.97 7.86 -2.80
CA GLY A 15 4.44 6.86 -1.84
C GLY A 15 3.72 5.53 -2.03
N VAL A 16 4.42 4.42 -1.83
CA VAL A 16 3.82 3.07 -1.87
C VAL A 16 3.74 2.52 -0.44
N VAL A 17 2.53 2.19 -0.02
CA VAL A 17 2.26 1.49 1.23
C VAL A 17 2.20 0.00 0.93
N HIS A 18 3.19 -0.74 1.42
CA HIS A 18 3.27 -2.17 1.19
C HIS A 18 2.61 -2.90 2.37
N LEU A 19 1.44 -3.46 2.11
CA LEU A 19 0.71 -4.22 3.12
C LEU A 19 1.51 -5.45 3.54
N LEU A 20 1.43 -5.78 4.82
CA LEU A 20 1.76 -7.12 5.29
C LEU A 20 0.90 -8.16 4.55
N PRO A 21 1.33 -9.45 4.53
CA PRO A 21 0.55 -10.51 3.88
C PRO A 21 -0.92 -10.44 4.32
N LEU A 22 -1.85 -10.58 3.40
CA LEU A 22 -3.29 -10.51 3.64
C LEU A 22 -3.88 -11.88 4.01
N PRO A 23 -5.15 -11.94 4.46
CA PRO A 23 -5.87 -13.20 4.57
C PRO A 23 -5.76 -13.99 3.26
N THR A 24 -5.70 -15.32 3.37
CA THR A 24 -5.45 -16.29 2.27
C THR A 24 -4.04 -16.30 1.68
N SER A 25 -3.21 -15.28 1.92
CA SER A 25 -1.82 -15.31 1.48
C SER A 25 -0.98 -16.33 2.27
N PRO A 26 0.07 -16.95 1.66
CA PRO A 26 0.86 -18.00 2.30
C PRO A 26 1.53 -17.61 3.62
N ARG A 27 1.77 -16.32 3.83
CA ARG A 27 2.41 -15.76 5.03
C ARG A 27 1.43 -15.00 5.92
N TRP A 28 0.14 -15.27 5.80
CA TRP A 28 -0.88 -14.61 6.61
C TRP A 28 -0.56 -14.71 8.11
N GLY A 29 -0.48 -13.57 8.78
CA GLY A 29 -0.12 -13.47 10.20
C GLY A 29 -1.28 -13.63 11.19
N GLY A 30 -2.51 -13.87 10.70
CA GLY A 30 -3.68 -14.13 11.55
C GLY A 30 -4.43 -12.89 12.07
N SER A 31 -3.95 -11.67 11.81
CA SER A 31 -4.52 -10.44 12.38
C SER A 31 -4.61 -9.31 11.36
N LEU A 32 -5.84 -8.97 10.93
CA LEU A 32 -6.08 -7.83 10.02
C LEU A 32 -5.76 -6.51 10.70
N LYS A 33 -5.96 -6.43 12.03
CA LYS A 33 -5.55 -5.28 12.82
C LYS A 33 -4.05 -5.00 12.69
N THR A 34 -3.21 -6.03 12.68
CA THR A 34 -1.75 -5.85 12.52
C THR A 34 -1.39 -5.30 11.14
N VAL A 35 -2.09 -5.70 10.08
CA VAL A 35 -1.91 -5.15 8.73
C VAL A 35 -2.29 -3.67 8.71
N LEU A 36 -3.43 -3.31 9.30
CA LEU A 36 -3.92 -1.94 9.37
C LEU A 36 -2.98 -1.05 10.18
N ASP A 37 -2.59 -1.49 11.38
CA ASP A 37 -1.67 -0.76 12.26
C ASP A 37 -0.33 -0.49 11.53
N ARG A 38 0.18 -1.47 10.76
CA ARG A 38 1.40 -1.30 9.94
C ARG A 38 1.19 -0.32 8.77
N ALA A 39 0.06 -0.42 8.06
CA ALA A 39 -0.26 0.46 6.95
C ALA A 39 -0.42 1.92 7.41
N GLU A 40 -1.07 2.16 8.55
CA GLU A 40 -1.21 3.49 9.16
C GLU A 40 0.15 4.09 9.53
N GLN A 41 1.07 3.28 10.07
CA GLN A 41 2.44 3.71 10.35
C GLN A 41 3.18 4.13 9.07
N GLU A 42 3.08 3.35 7.98
CA GLU A 42 3.71 3.71 6.71
C GLU A 42 3.11 4.97 6.10
N VAL A 43 1.78 5.09 6.07
CA VAL A 43 1.09 6.30 5.58
C VAL A 43 1.52 7.53 6.38
N THR A 44 1.61 7.43 7.70
CA THR A 44 2.03 8.54 8.56
C THR A 44 3.46 8.97 8.23
N ALA A 45 4.37 8.02 8.01
CA ALA A 45 5.74 8.32 7.63
C ALA A 45 5.84 8.97 6.24
N LEU A 46 5.11 8.44 5.24
CA LEU A 46 5.07 8.98 3.88
C LEU A 46 4.46 10.40 3.86
N ALA A 47 3.34 10.61 4.56
CA ALA A 47 2.69 11.91 4.66
C ALA A 47 3.60 12.93 5.35
N SER A 48 4.30 12.54 6.42
CA SER A 48 5.29 13.40 7.09
C SER A 48 6.51 13.70 6.20
N GLY A 49 6.81 12.82 5.25
CA GLY A 49 7.86 12.99 4.24
C GLY A 49 7.48 13.86 3.05
N GLY A 50 6.22 14.29 2.95
CA GLY A 50 5.75 15.23 1.92
C GLY A 50 5.43 14.58 0.57
N VAL A 51 4.98 13.33 0.54
CA VAL A 51 4.41 12.74 -0.69
C VAL A 51 3.12 13.45 -1.09
N ASP A 52 2.87 13.57 -2.39
CA ASP A 52 1.66 14.20 -2.94
C ASP A 52 0.48 13.22 -3.01
N GLY A 53 0.75 11.92 -2.94
CA GLY A 53 -0.25 10.87 -2.93
C GLY A 53 0.31 9.53 -2.47
N ILE A 54 -0.58 8.57 -2.25
CA ILE A 54 -0.23 7.20 -1.87
C ILE A 54 -0.92 6.17 -2.77
N ILE A 55 -0.25 5.04 -2.99
CA ILE A 55 -0.83 3.81 -3.55
C ILE A 55 -0.68 2.70 -2.51
N VAL A 56 -1.71 1.89 -2.35
CA VAL A 56 -1.70 0.71 -1.48
C VAL A 56 -1.43 -0.52 -2.33
N GLU A 57 -0.44 -1.32 -1.94
CA GLU A 57 -0.02 -2.50 -2.67
C GLU A 57 0.12 -3.71 -1.74
N ASN A 58 -0.42 -4.85 -2.14
CA ASN A 58 -0.32 -6.13 -1.42
C ASN A 58 0.98 -6.89 -1.75
N PHE A 59 2.11 -6.18 -1.78
CA PHE A 59 3.40 -6.73 -2.25
C PHE A 59 3.93 -7.89 -1.38
N PHE A 60 3.62 -7.92 -0.09
CA PHE A 60 4.08 -9.00 0.78
C PHE A 60 3.19 -10.24 0.78
N ASP A 61 2.20 -10.35 -0.12
CA ASP A 61 1.45 -11.59 -0.35
C ASP A 61 2.29 -12.71 -0.96
N ALA A 62 3.56 -12.47 -1.28
CA ALA A 62 4.42 -13.47 -1.89
C ALA A 62 4.48 -14.80 -1.06
N PRO A 63 4.69 -15.95 -1.71
CA PRO A 63 4.66 -16.14 -3.16
C PRO A 63 3.27 -15.88 -3.74
N PHE A 64 3.22 -15.21 -4.90
CA PHE A 64 1.97 -14.84 -5.55
C PHE A 64 1.38 -16.01 -6.34
N SER A 65 0.06 -16.13 -6.32
CA SER A 65 -0.67 -17.09 -7.15
C SER A 65 -0.41 -16.85 -8.63
N LYS A 66 -0.09 -17.92 -9.38
CA LYS A 66 0.20 -17.81 -10.82
C LYS A 66 -1.01 -17.40 -11.68
N ASN A 67 -2.22 -17.72 -11.20
CA ASN A 67 -3.45 -17.62 -11.99
C ASN A 67 -4.40 -16.60 -11.37
N CYS A 68 -5.02 -16.96 -10.25
CA CYS A 68 -5.99 -16.13 -9.54
C CYS A 68 -5.73 -16.20 -8.03
N VAL A 69 -6.13 -15.16 -7.33
CA VAL A 69 -6.22 -15.18 -5.86
C VAL A 69 -7.42 -16.02 -5.43
N ASP A 70 -7.37 -16.59 -4.23
CA ASP A 70 -8.51 -17.34 -3.68
C ASP A 70 -9.70 -16.39 -3.45
N PRO A 71 -10.96 -16.86 -3.62
CA PRO A 71 -12.17 -16.06 -3.40
C PRO A 71 -12.31 -15.48 -2.00
#